data_AF-A0A8J6VCN1-F1
#
_entry.id   AF-A0A8J6VCN1-F1
#
_cell.length_a   1.000
_cell.length_b   1.000
_cell.length_c   1.000
_cell.angle_alpha   90.00
_cell.angle_beta   90.00
_cell.angle_gamma   90.00
#
_symmetry.space_group_name_H-M   'P 1'
#
loop_
_entity.id
_entity.type
_entity.pdbx_description
1 polymer ?
#
loop_
_entity_poly.entity_id
_entity_poly.type
_entity_poly.pdbx_seq_one_letter_code
_entity_poly.pdbx_strand_id
1 'polypeptide(L)' 'MRGLHSYSFLRMLRVTETIAQTEAEYIDIAVKLGLDPVWRRDVAETIKARHDYLYDDKTCVAGLEDFYKQVVQKGLSQT' A
#
# COMPACT_ATOMS: atom_id res chain seq x y z
N MET A 1 14.13 -0.64 1.70
CA MET A 1 12.66 -0.42 1.79
C MET A 1 11.97 0.00 0.49
N ARG A 2 12.67 0.34 -0.62
CA ARG A 2 12.02 0.82 -1.86
C ARG A 2 10.99 -0.13 -2.49
N GLY A 3 11.21 -1.45 -2.45
CA GLY A 3 10.27 -2.43 -3.04
C GLY A 3 8.97 -2.65 -2.26
N LEU A 4 8.96 -2.35 -0.95
CA LEU A 4 7.77 -2.57 -0.12
C LEU A 4 6.71 -1.48 -0.29
N HIS A 5 7.06 -0.30 -0.81
CA HIS A 5 6.08 0.77 -1.03
C HIS A 5 5.05 0.36 -2.07
N SER A 6 5.49 -0.13 -3.24
CA SER A 6 4.59 -0.61 -4.28
C SER A 6 3.73 -1.78 -3.79
N TYR A 7 4.32 -2.73 -3.06
CA TYR A 7 3.58 -3.85 -2.46
C TYR A 7 2.46 -3.38 -1.54
N SER A 8 2.77 -2.48 -0.60
CA SER A 8 1.79 -1.95 0.36
C SER A 8 0.67 -1.19 -0.33
N PHE A 9 0.98 -0.36 -1.33
CA PHE A 9 -0.03 0.37 -2.09
C PHE A 9 -0.97 -0.56 -2.85
N LEU A 10 -0.44 -1.58 -3.53
CA LEU A 10 -1.26 -2.56 -4.24
C LEU A 10 -2.19 -3.34 -3.29
N ARG A 11 -1.72 -3.68 -2.08
CA ARG A 11 -2.55 -4.30 -1.04
C ARG A 11 -3.67 -3.39 -0.56
N MET A 12 -3.36 -2.11 -0.34
CA MET A 12 -4.29 -1.10 0.14
C MET A 12 -5.40 -0.80 -0.89
N LEU A 13 -5.01 -0.77 -2.17
CA LEU A 13 -5.90 -0.65 -3.33
C LEU A 13 -6.65 -1.94 -3.66
N ARG A 14 -6.36 -3.06 -2.98
CA ARG A 14 -6.93 -4.40 -3.23
C ARG A 14 -6.71 -4.95 -4.64
N VAL A 15 -5.60 -4.59 -5.28
CA VAL A 15 -5.14 -5.15 -6.56
C VAL A 15 -3.99 -6.14 -6.32
N THR A 16 -4.22 -7.11 -5.44
CA THR A 16 -3.17 -8.04 -4.99
C THR A 16 -2.78 -9.07 -6.04
N GLU A 17 -3.63 -9.29 -7.05
CA GLU A 17 -3.38 -10.12 -8.22
C GLU A 17 -2.27 -9.59 -9.12
N THR A 18 -1.84 -8.34 -8.94
CA THR A 18 -0.67 -7.76 -9.64
C THR A 18 0.60 -7.82 -8.80
N ILE A 19 0.62 -8.60 -7.70
CA ILE A 19 1.79 -8.77 -6.83
C ILE A 19 2.43 -10.13 -7.12
N ALA A 20 3.59 -10.09 -7.75
CA ALA A 20 4.42 -11.27 -7.98
C ALA A 20 5.26 -11.65 -6.74
N GLN A 21 5.47 -12.95 -6.54
CA GLN A 21 6.42 -13.51 -5.57
C GLN A 21 7.74 -13.95 -6.23
N THR A 22 7.76 -14.06 -7.56
CA THR A 22 8.94 -14.46 -8.33
C THR A 22 9.11 -13.58 -9.58
N GLU A 23 10.30 -13.59 -10.17
CA GLU A 23 10.56 -12.88 -11.43
C GLU A 23 9.71 -13.41 -12.58
N ALA A 24 9.49 -14.74 -12.63
CA ALA A 24 8.64 -15.38 -13.63
C ALA A 24 7.18 -14.91 -13.53
N GLU A 25 6.62 -14.90 -12.31
CA GLU A 25 5.27 -14.39 -12.07
C GLU A 25 5.14 -12.91 -12.44
N TYR A 26 6.17 -12.10 -12.20
CA TYR A 26 6.18 -10.70 -12.58
C TYR A 26 6.07 -10.54 -14.10
N ILE A 27 6.81 -11.35 -14.86
CA ILE A 27 6.75 -11.37 -16.33
C ILE A 27 5.36 -11.81 -16.79
N ASP A 28 4.80 -12.88 -16.21
CA ASP A 28 3.48 -13.38 -16.58
C ASP A 28 2.37 -12.33 -16.35
N ILE A 29 2.42 -11.65 -15.20
CA ILE A 29 1.51 -10.55 -14.86
C ILE A 29 1.67 -9.39 -15.86
N ALA A 30 2.90 -8.99 -16.16
CA ALA A 30 3.18 -7.89 -17.10
C ALA A 30 2.71 -8.22 -18.53
N VAL A 31 2.95 -9.46 -19.00
CA VAL A 31 2.47 -9.93 -20.30
C VAL A 31 0.94 -9.95 -20.33
N LYS A 32 0.29 -10.48 -19.29
CA LYS A 32 -1.17 -10.50 -19.19
C LYS A 32 -1.75 -9.09 -19.19
N LEU A 33 -1.15 -8.14 -18.47
CA LEU A 33 -1.57 -6.72 -18.47
C LEU A 33 -1.48 -6.12 -19.88
N GLY A 34 -0.45 -6.49 -20.67
CA GLY A 34 -0.28 -6.03 -22.04
C GLY A 34 -1.30 -6.62 -23.01
N LEU A 35 -1.54 -7.93 -22.92
CA LEU A 35 -2.31 -8.71 -23.90
C LEU A 35 -3.81 -8.82 -23.59
N ASP A 36 -4.22 -8.72 -22.32
CA ASP A 36 -5.63 -8.79 -21.91
C ASP A 36 -6.18 -7.38 -21.59
N PRO A 37 -6.84 -6.71 -22.56
CA PRO A 37 -7.37 -5.37 -22.36
C PRO A 37 -8.57 -5.33 -21.41
N VAL A 38 -9.30 -6.44 -21.25
CA VAL A 38 -10.46 -6.51 -20.35
C VAL A 38 -9.93 -6.53 -18.91
N TRP A 39 -8.99 -7.42 -18.63
CA TRP A 39 -8.39 -7.51 -17.30
C TRP A 39 -7.62 -6.23 -16.93
N ARG A 40 -6.86 -5.65 -17.87
CA ARG A 40 -6.18 -4.37 -17.65
C ARG A 40 -7.17 -3.25 -17.26
N ARG A 41 -8.34 -3.20 -17.90
CA ARG A 41 -9.37 -2.20 -17.59
C ARG A 41 -9.94 -2.42 -16.19
N ASP A 42 -10.22 -3.67 -15.81
CA ASP A 42 -10.73 -4.02 -14.50
C ASP A 42 -9.78 -3.60 -13.36
N VAL A 43 -8.48 -3.89 -13.53
CA VAL A 43 -7.43 -3.42 -12.61
C VAL A 43 -7.41 -1.89 -12.52
N ALA A 44 -7.48 -1.19 -13.66
CA ALA A 44 -7.46 0.27 -13.70
C ALA A 44 -8.67 0.91 -13.01
N GLU A 45 -9.87 0.38 -13.24
CA GLU A 45 -11.10 0.87 -12.60
C GLU A 45 -11.09 0.58 -11.09
N THR A 46 -10.55 -0.58 -10.67
CA THR A 46 -10.37 -0.90 -9.24
C THR A 46 -9.45 0.11 -8.55
N ILE A 47 -8.32 0.46 -9.18
CA ILE A 47 -7.39 1.48 -8.66
C ILE A 47 -8.10 2.82 -8.57
N LYS A 48 -8.81 3.24 -9.63
CA LYS A 48 -9.51 4.53 -9.68
C LYS A 48 -10.56 4.65 -8.59
N ALA A 49 -11.35 3.60 -8.36
CA ALA A 49 -12.39 3.57 -7.33
C ALA A 49 -11.84 3.56 -5.89
N ARG A 50 -10.53 3.31 -5.70
CA ARG A 50 -9.92 3.12 -4.38
C ARG A 50 -8.71 4.01 -4.11
N HIS A 51 -8.35 4.91 -5.03
CA HIS A 51 -7.16 5.74 -4.87
C HIS A 51 -7.19 6.61 -3.60
N ASP A 52 -8.38 7.05 -3.16
CA ASP A 52 -8.58 7.82 -1.93
C ASP A 52 -8.06 7.10 -0.68
N TYR A 53 -8.09 5.76 -0.65
CA TYR A 53 -7.58 5.00 0.49
C TYR A 53 -6.11 5.34 0.75
N LEU A 54 -5.30 5.63 -0.27
CA LEU A 54 -3.87 5.93 -0.15
C LEU A 54 -3.55 7.23 0.59
N TYR A 55 -4.47 8.20 0.59
CA TYR A 55 -4.18 9.56 1.04
C TYR A 55 -4.84 9.89 2.38
N ASP A 56 -5.99 9.27 2.69
CA ASP A 56 -6.80 9.62 3.86
C ASP A 56 -6.56 8.73 5.09
N ASP A 57 -5.58 7.81 5.04
CA ASP A 57 -5.21 6.98 6.19
C ASP A 57 -4.41 7.78 7.22
N LYS A 58 -5.08 8.16 8.31
CA LYS A 58 -4.48 8.87 9.45
C LYS A 58 -3.92 7.95 10.54
N THR A 59 -3.98 6.62 10.38
CA THR A 59 -3.50 5.68 11.39
C THR A 59 -2.03 5.90 11.72
N CYS A 60 -1.20 6.22 10.73
CA CYS A 60 0.22 6.52 10.98
C CYS A 60 0.42 7.82 11.77
N VAL A 61 -0.40 8.84 11.55
CA VAL A 61 -0.35 10.12 12.26
C VAL A 61 -0.79 9.94 13.71
N ALA A 62 -1.90 9.24 13.94
CA ALA A 62 -2.40 8.95 15.28
C ALA A 62 -1.40 8.08 16.08
N GLY A 63 -0.83 7.05 15.45
CA GLY A 63 0.17 6.20 16.10
C GLY A 63 1.45 6.98 16.47
N LEU A 64 1.87 7.92 15.63
CA LEU A 64 3.01 8.80 15.93
C LEU A 64 2.69 9.77 17.07
N GLU A 65 1.48 10.34 17.08
CA GLU A 65 0.99 11.21 18.16
C GLU A 65 0.98 10.48 19.51
N ASP A 66 0.43 9.26 19.55
CA ASP A 66 0.38 8.43 20.75
C ASP A 66 1.79 8.07 21.25
N PHE A 67 2.69 7.74 20.33
CA PHE A 67 4.09 7.51 20.66
C PHE A 67 4.74 8.74 21.31
N TYR A 68 4.56 9.93 20.74
CA TYR A 68 5.13 11.15 21.30
C TYR A 68 4.55 11.49 22.68
N LYS A 69 3.22 11.38 22.86
CA LYS A 69 2.58 11.56 24.18
C LYS A 69 3.19 10.63 25.21
N GLN A 70 3.38 9.35 24.86
CA GLN A 70 3.97 8.36 25.75
C GLN A 70 5.42 8.70 26.15
N VAL A 71 6.26 9.08 25.18
CA VAL A 71 7.67 9.40 25.43
C VAL A 71 7.80 10.65 26.30
N VAL A 72 7.02 11.70 26.04
CA VAL A 72 7.05 12.95 26.81
C VAL A 72 6.56 12.71 28.24
N GLN A 73 5.45 11.99 28.43
CA GLN A 73 4.96 11.64 29.77
C GLN A 73 5.98 10.84 30.57
N LYS A 74 6.64 9.85 29.95
CA LYS A 74 7.71 9.07 30.61
C LYS A 74 8.90 9.93 31.02
N GLY A 75 9.27 10.93 30.21
CA GLY A 75 10.37 11.84 30.54
C GLY A 75 10.05 12.77 31.72
N LEU A 76 8.81 13.30 31.76
CA LEU A 76 8.36 14.19 32.83
C LEU A 76 8.22 13.47 34.19
N SER A 77 7.79 12.20 34.19
CA SER A 77 7.67 11.40 35.43
C SER A 77 8.99 10.90 36.00
N GLN A 78 10.12 11.13 35.31
CA GLN A 78 11.48 10.77 35.75
C GLN A 78 12.30 11.97 36.26
N THR A 79 11.69 13.17 36.29
CA THR A 79 12.27 14.40 36.88
C THR A 79 11.61 14.66 38.22
#